data_AF-A0A2D8EWQ4-F1
#
_entry.id   AF-A0A2D8EWQ4-F1
#
_cell.length_a   1.000
_cell.length_b   1.000
_cell.length_c   1.000
_cell.angle_alpha   90.00
_cell.angle_beta   90.00
_cell.angle_gamma   90.00
#
_symmetry.space_group_name_H-M   'P 1'
#
loop_
_entity.id
_entity.type
_entity.pdbx_description
1 polymer ?
#
loop_
_entity_poly.entity_id
_entity_poly.type
_entity_poly.pdbx_seq_one_letter_code
_entity_poly.pdbx_strand_id
1 'polypeptide(L)'
;MTNYELTYLFYEAIQVGNGTMANYMTLVFGMLVTSYLAAHRLDRVMMWIALVIYSMFALGFCNEIFQSYSDFARLGLLLAERGQLPDSDLGWFGAVAVGEQPFHVIPKLVALMTLAAYAGSIAFFFRARKANLSKGIGPVEPGDADNDA
;
A
#
# COMPACT_ATOMS: atom_id res chain seq x y z
N MET A 1 16.75 -10.36 26.21
CA MET A 1 16.46 -10.59 24.79
C MET A 1 17.75 -10.91 24.06
N THR A 2 17.87 -12.14 23.56
CA THR A 2 19.07 -12.66 22.90
C THR A 2 19.23 -12.09 21.49
N ASN A 3 20.44 -12.18 20.91
CA ASN A 3 20.69 -11.74 19.53
C ASN A 3 19.87 -12.56 18.51
N TYR A 4 19.60 -13.82 18.82
CA TYR A 4 18.71 -14.68 18.03
C TYR A 4 17.25 -14.19 18.06
N GLU A 5 16.70 -13.88 19.24
CA GLU A 5 15.33 -13.36 19.38
C GLU A 5 15.15 -12.03 18.64
N LEU A 6 16.15 -11.15 18.67
CA LEU A 6 16.13 -9.87 17.97
C LEU A 6 16.17 -10.03 16.45
N THR A 7 16.98 -10.96 15.97
CA THR A 7 17.08 -11.30 14.55
C THR A 7 15.76 -11.93 14.06
N TYR A 8 15.16 -12.81 14.86
CA TYR A 8 13.86 -13.42 14.56
C TYR A 8 12.75 -12.37 14.45
N LEU A 9 12.61 -11.48 15.45
CA LEU A 9 11.61 -10.41 15.42
C LEU A 9 11.80 -9.45 14.23
N PHE A 10 13.05 -9.19 13.84
CA PHE A 10 13.33 -8.38 12.65
C PHE A 10 12.82 -9.03 11.36
N TYR A 11 13.02 -10.34 11.19
CA TYR A 11 12.47 -11.07 10.04
C TYR A 11 10.94 -11.13 10.06
N GLU A 12 10.35 -11.35 11.22
CA GLU A 12 8.90 -11.37 11.39
C GLU A 12 8.29 -10.00 11.03
N ALA A 13 8.91 -8.90 11.48
CA ALA A 13 8.48 -7.54 11.13
C ALA A 13 8.53 -7.28 9.61
N ILE A 14 9.59 -7.73 8.91
CA ILE A 14 9.65 -7.67 7.43
C ILE A 14 8.53 -8.47 6.80
N GLN A 15 8.29 -9.69 7.29
CA GLN A 15 7.31 -10.60 6.72
C GLN A 15 5.89 -10.04 6.84
N VAL A 16 5.54 -9.50 8.00
CA VAL A 16 4.26 -8.80 8.23
C VAL A 16 4.16 -7.59 7.31
N GLY A 17 5.19 -6.73 7.25
CA GLY A 17 5.20 -5.56 6.37
C GLY A 17 5.00 -5.91 4.89
N ASN A 18 5.67 -6.95 4.41
CA ASN A 18 5.50 -7.45 3.04
C ASN A 18 4.11 -8.03 2.79
N GLY A 19 3.53 -8.75 3.76
CA GLY A 19 2.16 -9.26 3.68
C GLY A 19 1.13 -8.13 3.57
N THR A 20 1.25 -7.11 4.41
CA THR A 20 0.38 -5.93 4.36
C THR A 20 0.54 -5.17 3.04
N MET A 21 1.77 -5.06 2.51
CA MET A 21 2.02 -4.45 1.21
C MET A 21 1.36 -5.23 0.05
N ALA A 22 1.39 -6.56 0.08
CA ALA A 22 0.73 -7.39 -0.93
C ALA A 22 -0.80 -7.21 -0.91
N ASN A 23 -1.40 -7.12 0.27
CA ASN A 23 -2.82 -6.83 0.45
C ASN A 23 -3.17 -5.44 -0.10
N TYR A 24 -2.36 -4.43 0.20
CA TYR A 24 -2.52 -3.09 -0.33
C TYR A 24 -2.44 -3.05 -1.86
N MET A 25 -1.46 -3.73 -2.46
CA MET A 25 -1.32 -3.80 -3.92
C MET A 25 -2.53 -4.48 -4.57
N THR A 26 -3.08 -5.52 -3.93
CA THR A 26 -4.29 -6.20 -4.40
C THR A 26 -5.49 -5.25 -4.39
N LEU A 27 -5.64 -4.45 -3.33
CA LEU A 27 -6.67 -3.41 -3.26
C LEU A 27 -6.51 -2.34 -4.36
N VAL A 28 -5.28 -1.86 -4.60
CA VAL A 28 -4.97 -0.88 -5.66
C VAL A 28 -5.28 -1.46 -7.04
N PHE A 29 -4.84 -2.68 -7.34
CA PHE A 29 -5.15 -3.33 -8.62
C PHE A 29 -6.64 -3.59 -8.79
N GLY A 30 -7.32 -4.03 -7.74
CA GLY A 30 -8.78 -4.18 -7.72
C GLY A 30 -9.50 -2.88 -8.07
N MET A 31 -9.00 -1.75 -7.54
CA MET A 31 -9.50 -0.42 -7.88
C MET A 31 -9.23 -0.07 -9.34
N LEU A 32 -8.02 -0.32 -9.87
CA LEU A 32 -7.69 -0.02 -11.28
C LEU A 32 -8.56 -0.82 -12.27
N VAL A 33 -8.75 -2.12 -12.01
CA VAL A 33 -9.59 -2.99 -12.85
C VAL A 33 -11.06 -2.57 -12.78
N THR A 34 -11.58 -2.36 -11.57
CA THR A 34 -12.96 -1.89 -11.38
C THR A 34 -13.17 -0.50 -12.00
N SER A 35 -12.17 0.38 -11.92
CA SER A 35 -12.19 1.69 -12.57
C SER A 35 -12.34 1.57 -14.08
N TYR A 36 -11.62 0.64 -14.70
CA TYR A 36 -11.68 0.42 -16.14
C TYR A 36 -13.04 -0.15 -16.57
N LEU A 37 -13.58 -1.11 -15.82
CA LEU A 37 -14.80 -1.84 -16.18
C LEU A 37 -16.10 -1.12 -15.81
N ALA A 38 -16.16 -0.48 -14.64
CA ALA A 38 -17.42 -0.04 -14.03
C ALA A 38 -17.51 1.47 -13.78
N ALA A 39 -16.42 2.24 -13.86
CA ALA A 39 -16.44 3.66 -13.45
C ALA A 39 -17.44 4.54 -14.21
N HIS A 40 -17.77 4.17 -15.46
CA HIS A 40 -18.72 4.88 -16.32
C HIS A 40 -20.19 4.55 -15.98
N ARG A 41 -20.46 3.36 -15.45
CA ARG A 41 -21.81 2.90 -15.08
C ARG A 41 -22.25 3.39 -13.70
N LEU A 42 -21.32 3.92 -12.91
CA LEU A 42 -21.61 4.36 -11.55
C LEU A 42 -22.30 5.72 -11.53
N ASP A 43 -23.48 5.76 -10.93
CA ASP A 43 -24.15 7.01 -10.55
C ASP A 43 -23.27 7.88 -9.65
N ARG A 44 -23.55 9.18 -9.64
CA ARG A 44 -22.75 10.17 -8.89
C ARG A 44 -22.69 9.84 -7.39
N VAL A 45 -23.77 9.35 -6.80
CA VAL A 45 -23.82 8.98 -5.38
C VAL A 45 -23.01 7.71 -5.14
N MET A 46 -23.24 6.66 -5.94
CA MET A 46 -22.52 5.39 -5.79
C MET A 46 -21.01 5.55 -6.02
N MET A 47 -20.61 6.43 -6.94
CA MET A 47 -19.21 6.80 -7.15
C MET A 47 -18.57 7.34 -5.88
N TRP A 48 -19.20 8.31 -5.22
CA TRP A 48 -18.65 8.89 -3.99
C TRP A 48 -18.57 7.87 -2.87
N ILE A 49 -19.60 7.03 -2.72
CA ILE A 49 -19.60 5.94 -1.73
C ILE A 49 -18.41 4.99 -1.98
N ALA A 50 -18.23 4.53 -3.23
CA ALA A 50 -17.13 3.65 -3.59
C ALA A 50 -15.75 4.29 -3.35
N LEU A 51 -15.58 5.57 -3.69
CA LEU A 51 -14.33 6.30 -3.48
C LEU A 51 -14.03 6.52 -1.99
N VAL A 52 -15.05 6.79 -1.17
CA VAL A 52 -14.89 6.94 0.28
C VAL A 52 -14.48 5.61 0.91
N ILE A 53 -15.18 4.53 0.60
CA ILE A 53 -14.84 3.18 1.10
C ILE A 53 -13.41 2.83 0.68
N TYR A 54 -13.09 2.96 -0.61
CA TYR A 54 -11.75 2.70 -1.12
C TYR A 54 -10.69 3.54 -0.38
N SER A 55 -10.94 4.83 -0.18
CA SER A 55 -10.01 5.73 0.49
C SER A 55 -9.81 5.38 1.95
N MET A 56 -10.87 4.99 2.68
CA MET A 56 -10.76 4.54 4.07
C MET A 56 -9.83 3.34 4.18
N PHE A 57 -10.02 2.32 3.34
CA PHE A 57 -9.16 1.13 3.34
C PHE A 57 -7.74 1.43 2.86
N ALA A 58 -7.60 2.15 1.74
CA ALA A 58 -6.29 2.45 1.15
C ALA A 58 -5.42 3.31 2.08
N LEU A 59 -6.00 4.35 2.71
CA LEU A 59 -5.28 5.18 3.68
C LEU A 59 -5.01 4.41 4.99
N GLY A 60 -5.93 3.54 5.41
CA GLY A 60 -5.71 2.62 6.53
C GLY A 60 -4.49 1.73 6.29
N PHE A 61 -4.41 1.09 5.13
CA PHE A 61 -3.23 0.32 4.72
C PHE A 61 -1.97 1.18 4.60
N CYS A 62 -2.05 2.40 4.07
CA CYS A 62 -0.88 3.30 4.02
C CYS A 62 -0.32 3.57 5.41
N ASN A 63 -1.20 3.82 6.40
CA ASN A 63 -0.79 4.02 7.78
C ASN A 63 -0.22 2.73 8.41
N GLU A 64 -0.87 1.59 8.20
CA GLU A 64 -0.41 0.30 8.73
C GLU A 64 0.97 -0.06 8.17
N ILE A 65 1.18 0.08 6.85
CA ILE A 65 2.47 -0.13 6.20
C ILE A 65 3.52 0.82 6.78
N PHE A 66 3.20 2.11 6.94
CA PHE A 66 4.16 3.05 7.54
C PHE A 66 4.57 2.65 8.95
N GLN A 67 3.62 2.18 9.78
CA GLN A 67 3.91 1.70 11.13
C GLN A 67 4.77 0.44 11.11
N SER A 68 4.40 -0.58 10.33
CA SER A 68 5.17 -1.83 10.23
C SER A 68 6.61 -1.60 9.75
N TYR A 69 6.81 -0.76 8.72
CA TYR A 69 8.16 -0.44 8.25
C TYR A 69 8.92 0.45 9.23
N SER A 70 8.24 1.29 10.01
CA SER A 70 8.88 2.08 11.07
C SER A 70 9.35 1.20 12.23
N ASP A 71 8.58 0.19 12.61
CA ASP A 71 8.99 -0.77 13.65
C ASP A 71 10.12 -1.67 13.17
N PHE A 72 10.07 -2.12 11.92
CA PHE A 72 11.19 -2.75 11.23
C PHE A 72 12.46 -1.88 11.30
N ALA A 73 12.35 -0.59 10.98
CA ALA A 73 13.47 0.34 11.01
C ALA A 73 14.06 0.50 12.42
N ARG A 74 13.21 0.63 13.44
CA ARG A 74 13.65 0.72 14.84
C ARG A 74 14.39 -0.54 15.29
N LEU A 75 13.87 -1.72 14.94
CA LEU A 75 14.54 -2.99 15.21
C LEU A 75 15.87 -3.08 14.46
N GLY A 76 15.94 -2.61 13.22
CA GLY A 76 17.16 -2.54 12.42
C GLY A 76 18.24 -1.65 13.03
N LEU A 77 17.87 -0.48 13.54
CA LEU A 77 18.79 0.42 14.25
C LEU A 77 19.33 -0.22 15.53
N LEU A 78 18.47 -0.84 16.33
CA LEU A 78 18.89 -1.57 17.54
C LEU A 78 19.83 -2.75 17.20
N LEU A 79 19.59 -3.44 16.09
CA LEU A 79 20.47 -4.49 15.59
C LEU A 79 21.82 -3.94 15.11
N ALA A 80 21.82 -2.82 14.39
CA ALA A 80 23.03 -2.16 13.94
C ALA A 80 23.91 -1.70 15.11
N GLU A 81 23.31 -1.09 16.14
CA GLU A 81 23.99 -0.69 17.37
C GLU A 81 24.61 -1.89 18.10
N ARG A 82 23.86 -2.99 18.26
CA ARG A 82 24.38 -4.20 18.91
C ARG A 82 25.43 -4.91 18.07
N GLY A 83 25.30 -4.89 16.76
CA GLY A 83 26.24 -5.51 15.83
C GLY A 83 27.65 -4.90 15.89
N GLN A 84 27.76 -3.64 16.30
CA GLN A 84 29.04 -2.94 16.48
C GLN A 84 29.76 -3.28 17.79
N LEU A 85 29.14 -4.04 18.71
CA LEU A 85 29.79 -4.49 19.94
C LEU A 85 30.83 -5.59 19.67
N PRO A 86 31.97 -5.61 20.39
CA PRO A 86 33.08 -6.56 20.15
C PRO A 86 32.70 -8.05 20.18
N ASP A 87 31.64 -8.42 20.93
CA ASP A 87 31.18 -9.81 21.13
C ASP A 87 29.80 -10.10 20.51
N SER A 88 29.39 -9.36 19.46
CA SER A 88 28.00 -9.41 18.99
C SER A 88 27.62 -10.66 18.19
N ASP A 89 28.58 -11.40 17.61
CA ASP A 89 28.37 -12.50 16.64
C ASP A 89 27.41 -12.17 15.46
N LEU A 90 27.05 -10.89 15.27
CA LEU A 90 26.03 -10.43 14.31
C LEU A 90 26.63 -9.84 13.02
N GLY A 91 27.95 -9.94 12.82
CA GLY A 91 28.63 -9.39 11.64
C GLY A 91 28.19 -10.00 10.30
N TRP A 92 27.56 -11.19 10.33
CA TRP A 92 26.97 -11.83 9.16
C TRP A 92 25.58 -11.26 8.79
N PHE A 93 24.97 -10.49 9.70
CA PHE A 93 23.59 -10.05 9.55
C PHE A 93 23.50 -8.79 8.69
N GLY A 94 22.72 -8.87 7.60
CA GLY A 94 22.65 -7.81 6.60
C GLY A 94 22.35 -6.43 7.19
N ALA A 95 21.44 -6.32 8.18
CA ALA A 95 21.12 -5.06 8.82
C ALA A 95 22.30 -4.37 9.52
N VAL A 96 23.23 -5.15 10.07
CA VAL A 96 24.47 -4.63 10.68
C VAL A 96 25.45 -4.15 9.62
N ALA A 97 25.51 -4.86 8.48
CA ALA A 97 26.43 -4.55 7.39
C ALA A 97 26.06 -3.29 6.58
N VAL A 98 24.77 -2.93 6.48
CA VAL A 98 24.33 -1.74 5.72
C VAL A 98 24.38 -0.43 6.55
N GLY A 99 24.59 -0.53 7.87
CA GLY A 99 24.60 0.61 8.78
C GLY A 99 23.22 1.23 9.04
N GLU A 100 23.19 2.35 9.77
CA GLU A 100 21.95 2.94 10.30
C GLU A 100 21.14 3.75 9.26
N GLN A 101 21.81 4.35 8.28
CA GLN A 101 21.17 5.28 7.34
C GLN A 101 19.95 4.70 6.60
N PRO A 102 19.98 3.48 6.04
CA PRO A 102 18.82 2.92 5.34
C PRO A 102 17.57 2.82 6.21
N PHE A 103 17.71 2.53 7.50
CA PHE A 103 16.57 2.35 8.40
C PHE A 103 15.81 3.66 8.63
N HIS A 104 16.46 4.82 8.55
CA HIS A 104 15.75 6.10 8.63
C HIS A 104 15.02 6.50 7.35
N VAL A 105 15.42 5.92 6.21
CA VAL A 105 14.95 6.32 4.87
C VAL A 105 13.86 5.37 4.37
N ILE A 106 14.00 4.07 4.59
CA ILE A 106 13.08 3.02 4.10
C ILE A 106 11.61 3.33 4.45
N PRO A 107 11.23 3.62 5.70
CA PRO A 107 9.81 3.85 6.04
C PRO A 107 9.22 5.06 5.30
N LYS A 108 10.02 6.11 5.08
CA LYS A 108 9.60 7.32 4.37
C LYS A 108 9.42 7.06 2.89
N LEU A 109 10.34 6.32 2.27
CA LEU A 109 10.23 5.93 0.86
C LEU A 109 9.03 5.04 0.63
N VAL A 110 8.81 4.04 1.49
CA VAL A 110 7.66 3.14 1.37
C VAL A 110 6.35 3.93 1.53
N ALA A 111 6.24 4.83 2.51
CA ALA A 111 5.07 5.69 2.66
C ALA A 111 4.84 6.61 1.45
N LEU A 112 5.90 7.18 0.88
CA LEU A 112 5.79 7.98 -0.35
C LEU A 112 5.25 7.14 -1.50
N MET A 113 5.77 5.93 -1.68
CA MET A 113 5.35 5.02 -2.75
C MET A 113 3.89 4.58 -2.59
N THR A 114 3.46 4.23 -1.38
CA THR A 114 2.07 3.81 -1.12
C THR A 114 1.09 4.97 -1.34
N LEU A 115 1.42 6.17 -0.84
CA LEU A 115 0.61 7.37 -1.08
C LEU A 115 0.55 7.75 -2.56
N ALA A 116 1.67 7.64 -3.28
CA ALA A 116 1.70 7.89 -4.72
C ALA A 116 0.84 6.88 -5.49
N ALA A 117 0.85 5.60 -5.09
CA ALA A 117 0.00 4.57 -5.68
C ALA A 117 -1.50 4.85 -5.42
N TYR A 118 -1.86 5.31 -4.23
CA TYR A 118 -3.22 5.72 -3.89
C TYR A 118 -3.67 6.94 -4.71
N ALA A 119 -2.85 7.98 -4.79
CA ALA A 119 -3.17 9.14 -5.61
C ALA A 119 -3.29 8.77 -7.10
N GLY A 120 -2.41 7.89 -7.58
CA GLY A 120 -2.42 7.38 -8.94
C GLY A 120 -3.68 6.56 -9.27
N SER A 121 -4.16 5.74 -8.33
CA SER A 121 -5.38 4.93 -8.53
C SER A 121 -6.64 5.82 -8.61
N ILE A 122 -6.73 6.87 -7.77
CA ILE A 122 -7.82 7.83 -7.83
C ILE A 122 -7.79 8.63 -9.15
N ALA A 123 -6.61 9.14 -9.52
CA ALA A 123 -6.45 9.86 -10.79
C ALA A 123 -6.84 8.97 -11.98
N PHE A 124 -6.47 7.69 -11.94
CA PHE A 124 -6.86 6.71 -12.94
C PHE A 124 -8.36 6.48 -12.99
N PHE A 125 -9.06 6.40 -11.85
CA PHE A 125 -10.51 6.27 -11.80
C PHE A 125 -11.23 7.39 -12.55
N PHE A 126 -10.86 8.65 -12.25
CA PHE A 126 -11.46 9.80 -12.92
C PHE A 126 -11.10 9.86 -14.42
N ARG A 127 -9.86 9.48 -14.78
CA ARG A 127 -9.44 9.38 -16.18
C ARG A 127 -10.26 8.32 -16.94
N ALA A 128 -10.42 7.13 -16.37
CA ALA A 128 -11.18 6.03 -16.95
C ALA A 128 -12.65 6.39 -17.12
N ARG A 129 -13.26 7.03 -16.11
CA ARG A 129 -14.63 7.53 -16.17
C ARG A 129 -14.81 8.54 -17.31
N LYS A 130 -13.95 9.57 -17.39
CA LYS A 130 -14.05 10.60 -18.43
C LYS A 130 -13.88 10.02 -19.84
N ALA A 131 -12.91 9.13 -20.02
CA ALA A 131 -12.64 8.51 -21.32
C ALA A 131 -13.83 7.66 -21.81
N ASN A 132 -14.46 6.88 -20.93
CA ASN A 132 -15.60 6.04 -21.30
C ASN A 132 -16.90 6.85 -21.51
N LEU A 133 -17.14 7.88 -20.71
CA LEU A 133 -18.24 8.82 -20.94
C LEU A 133 -18.11 9.54 -22.29
N SER A 134 -16.89 9.91 -22.70
CA SER A 134 -16.66 10.54 -24.01
C SER A 134 -16.91 9.62 -25.21
N LYS A 135 -17.00 8.31 -24.99
CA LYS A 135 -17.30 7.29 -26.02
C LYS A 135 -18.79 6.93 -26.11
N GLY A 136 -19.66 7.65 -25.39
CA GLY A 136 -21.11 7.37 -25.39
C GLY A 136 -21.51 6.13 -24.60
N ILE A 137 -20.58 5.52 -23.85
CA ILE A 137 -20.88 4.42 -22.91
C ILE A 137 -21.25 5.08 -21.58
N GLY A 138 -22.40 5.77 -21.58
CA GLY A 138 -22.95 6.47 -20.43
C GLY A 138 -23.44 5.51 -19.34
N PRO A 139 -23.78 6.04 -18.15
CA PRO A 139 -24.55 5.28 -17.18
C PRO A 139 -25.87 4.83 -17.82
N VAL A 140 -26.26 3.56 -17.59
CA VAL A 140 -27.55 3.04 -18.06
C VAL A 140 -28.63 3.79 -17.29
N GLU A 141 -29.44 4.59 -18.00
CA GLU A 141 -30.55 5.26 -17.34
C GLU A 141 -31.63 4.23 -16.99
N PRO A 142 -32.40 4.41 -15.91
CA PRO A 142 -33.43 3.46 -15.51
C PRO A 142 -34.48 3.16 -16.61
N GLY A 143 -34.57 4.00 -17.65
CA GLY A 143 -35.46 3.80 -18.79
C GLY A 143 -34.85 3.07 -20.00
N ASP A 144 -33.54 2.81 -20.02
CA ASP A 144 -32.89 2.10 -21.14
C ASP A 144 -33.13 0.58 -21.08
N ALA A 145 -33.45 0.04 -19.89
CA ALA A 145 -33.71 -1.38 -19.69
C ALA A 145 -35.11 -1.84 -20.16
N ASP A 146 -36.06 -0.90 -20.31
CA ASP A 146 -37.46 -1.20 -20.65
C ASP A 146 -37.74 -1.19 -22.17
N ASN A 147 -36.78 -0.78 -23.00
CA ASN A 147 -36.93 -0.74 -24.47
C ASN A 147 -36.42 -2.00 -25.20
N ASP A 148 -35.82 -2.95 -24.46
CA ASP A 148 -35.28 -4.21 -25.02
C ASP A 148 -36.18 -5.43 -24.72
N ALA A 149 -37.44 -5.21 -24.32
CA ALA A 149 -38.44 -6.26 -24.08
C ALA A 149 -39.41 -6.46 -25.25
#